data_AF-A0A2E0ZYV3-F1
#
_entry.id   AF-A0A2E0ZYV3-F1
#
_cell.length_a   1.000
_cell.length_b   1.000
_cell.length_c   1.000
_cell.angle_alpha   90.00
_cell.angle_beta   90.00
_cell.angle_gamma   90.00
#
_symmetry.space_group_name_H-M   'P 1'
#
loop_
_entity.id
_entity.type
_entity.pdbx_description
1 polymer ?
#
loop_
_entity_poly.entity_id
_entity_poly.type
_entity_poly.pdbx_seq_one_letter_code
_entity_poly.pdbx_strand_id
1 'polypeptide(L)'
;AKIVWQKPNLLLLDEPTNHLDLEMVHALTIALQKYEGAMIVISHDRHLLANTVEEFYSIHLGIFAEFKGDLQDYENWLAQQSKLNSKYYREPEKPALASKLRLDKKEQRQLGAAKREKVAPLKKLERSLEAAIDRSQIELQRIESKLTDESIYYEENKAFLRQLLLEQGLLKTELLETEEKWLEVHEQLSRI
;
A
#
# COMPACT_ATOMS: atom_id res chain seq x y z
N ALA A 1 17.18 8.73 -6.97
CA ALA A 1 17.74 9.89 -7.72
C ALA A 1 18.21 9.62 -9.17
N LYS A 2 18.39 8.37 -9.66
CA LYS A 2 19.05 8.11 -10.96
C LYS A 2 18.12 8.04 -12.20
N ILE A 3 16.80 7.92 -12.02
CA ILE A 3 15.84 7.63 -13.11
C ILE A 3 15.36 8.91 -13.82
N VAL A 4 15.23 10.02 -13.11
CA VAL A 4 14.69 11.29 -13.67
C VAL A 4 15.63 11.91 -14.72
N TRP A 5 16.94 11.63 -14.67
CA TRP A 5 17.92 12.26 -15.57
C TRP A 5 17.96 11.67 -16.98
N GLN A 6 17.40 10.48 -17.20
CA GLN A 6 17.52 9.80 -18.50
C GLN A 6 16.45 10.21 -19.52
N LYS A 7 15.50 11.08 -19.17
CA LYS A 7 14.35 11.44 -20.03
C LYS A 7 13.79 10.24 -20.79
N PRO A 8 13.39 9.15 -20.10
CA PRO A 8 12.77 8.02 -20.79
C PRO A 8 11.50 8.49 -21.52
N ASN A 9 11.06 7.77 -22.55
CA ASN A 9 9.81 8.08 -23.25
C ASN A 9 8.57 7.59 -22.47
N LEU A 10 8.79 6.62 -21.57
CA LEU A 10 7.78 6.03 -20.69
C LEU A 10 8.36 5.90 -19.27
N LEU A 11 7.63 6.41 -18.28
CA LEU A 11 7.98 6.30 -16.86
C LEU A 11 6.94 5.43 -16.15
N LEU A 12 7.41 4.37 -15.47
CA LEU A 12 6.59 3.51 -14.62
C LEU A 12 7.00 3.75 -13.18
N LEU A 13 6.06 4.21 -12.35
CA LEU A 13 6.29 4.50 -10.94
C LEU A 13 5.33 3.65 -10.11
N ASP A 14 5.88 2.84 -9.21
CA ASP A 14 5.12 2.08 -8.23
C ASP A 14 5.48 2.57 -6.84
N GLU A 15 4.48 3.07 -6.11
CA GLU A 15 4.58 3.74 -4.81
C GLU A 15 5.78 4.71 -4.68
N PRO A 16 5.86 5.75 -5.53
CA PRO A 16 7.04 6.62 -5.61
C PRO A 16 7.21 7.55 -4.40
N THR A 17 6.21 7.62 -3.52
CA THR A 17 6.23 8.39 -2.26
C THR A 17 6.79 7.60 -1.09
N ASN A 18 7.02 6.30 -1.24
CA ASN A 18 7.51 5.47 -0.16
C ASN A 18 8.96 5.86 0.21
N HIS A 19 9.23 6.01 1.50
CA HIS A 19 10.52 6.49 2.05
C HIS A 19 10.94 7.92 1.65
N LEU A 20 10.02 8.79 1.22
CA LEU A 20 10.29 10.21 0.95
C LEU A 20 9.76 11.13 2.06
N ASP A 21 10.50 12.19 2.37
CA ASP A 21 10.01 13.28 3.22
C ASP A 21 9.04 14.21 2.45
N LEU A 22 8.31 15.04 3.18
CA LEU A 22 7.30 15.94 2.60
C LEU A 22 7.87 16.91 1.55
N GLU A 23 9.11 17.39 1.75
CA GLU A 23 9.76 18.30 0.81
C GLU A 23 10.14 17.57 -0.50
N MET A 24 10.62 16.33 -0.40
CA MET A 24 10.94 15.48 -1.55
C MET A 24 9.69 15.03 -2.27
N VAL A 25 8.58 14.74 -1.58
CA VAL A 25 7.28 14.45 -2.21
C VAL A 25 6.80 15.66 -3.01
N HIS A 26 6.94 16.87 -2.47
CA HIS A 26 6.58 18.09 -3.18
C HIS A 26 7.47 18.33 -4.40
N ALA A 27 8.79 18.16 -4.26
CA ALA A 27 9.74 18.27 -5.36
C ALA A 27 9.47 17.23 -6.46
N LEU A 28 9.12 16.00 -6.07
CA LEU A 28 8.74 14.93 -6.98
C LEU A 28 7.46 15.30 -7.74
N THR A 29 6.43 15.79 -7.04
CA THR A 29 5.18 16.25 -7.66
C THR A 29 5.44 17.28 -8.75
N ILE A 30 6.26 18.30 -8.45
CA ILE A 30 6.62 19.35 -9.42
C ILE A 30 7.42 18.78 -10.60
N ALA A 31 8.32 17.82 -10.34
CA ALA A 31 9.11 17.18 -11.38
C ALA A 31 8.24 16.33 -12.33
N LEU A 32 7.29 15.58 -11.78
CA LEU A 32 6.36 14.74 -12.54
C LEU A 32 5.35 15.58 -13.33
N GLN A 33 4.90 16.72 -12.79
CA GLN A 33 4.07 17.68 -13.54
C GLN A 33 4.76 18.26 -14.78
N LYS A 34 6.09 18.38 -14.76
CA LYS A 34 6.88 18.92 -15.87
C LYS A 34 7.39 17.86 -16.82
N TYR A 35 7.01 16.60 -16.62
CA TYR A 35 7.48 15.49 -17.44
C TYR A 35 6.64 15.41 -18.71
N GLU A 36 7.28 15.58 -19.87
CA GLU A 36 6.62 15.58 -21.19
C GLU A 36 6.45 14.17 -21.79
N GLY A 37 6.87 13.12 -21.08
CA GLY A 37 6.75 11.73 -21.53
C GLY A 37 5.47 11.04 -21.05
N ALA A 38 5.19 9.85 -21.58
CA ALA A 38 4.11 9.02 -21.06
C ALA A 38 4.47 8.51 -19.66
N MET A 39 3.54 8.54 -18.72
CA MET A 39 3.78 8.09 -17.36
C MET A 39 2.61 7.25 -16.84
N ILE A 40 2.94 6.15 -16.17
CA ILE A 40 1.99 5.31 -15.44
C ILE A 40 2.44 5.33 -13.97
N VAL A 41 1.55 5.80 -13.10
CA VAL A 41 1.80 5.91 -11.66
C VAL A 41 0.81 5.04 -10.91
N ILE A 42 1.35 4.20 -10.03
CA ILE A 42 0.61 3.47 -9.00
C ILE A 42 1.02 4.12 -7.68
N SER A 43 0.06 4.70 -6.97
CA SER A 43 0.33 5.31 -5.66
C SER A 43 -0.92 5.33 -4.80
N HIS A 44 -0.75 5.20 -3.50
CA HIS A 44 -1.78 5.48 -2.51
C HIS A 44 -1.88 6.97 -2.15
N ASP A 45 -0.94 7.82 -2.60
CA ASP A 45 -0.95 9.26 -2.32
C ASP A 45 -1.89 10.02 -3.27
N ARG A 46 -2.96 10.54 -2.67
CA ARG A 46 -4.01 11.30 -3.35
C ARG A 46 -3.54 12.64 -3.88
N HIS A 47 -2.69 13.33 -3.12
CA HIS A 47 -2.18 14.64 -3.52
C HIS A 47 -1.22 14.51 -4.69
N LEU A 48 -0.42 13.45 -4.73
CA LEU A 48 0.40 13.15 -5.90
C LEU A 48 -0.47 12.86 -7.13
N LEU A 49 -1.39 11.90 -7.02
CA LEU A 49 -2.21 11.46 -8.15
C LEU A 49 -3.09 12.57 -8.73
N ALA A 50 -3.75 13.35 -7.87
CA ALA A 50 -4.62 14.44 -8.30
C ALA A 50 -3.88 15.57 -9.02
N ASN A 51 -2.59 15.73 -8.76
CA ASN A 51 -1.79 16.82 -9.31
C ASN A 51 -0.88 16.40 -10.48
N THR A 52 -0.73 15.10 -10.75
CA THR A 52 0.26 14.59 -11.72
C THR A 52 -0.32 13.76 -12.86
N VAL A 53 -1.57 13.28 -12.75
CA VAL A 53 -2.16 12.34 -13.72
C VAL A 53 -3.47 12.89 -14.25
N GLU A 54 -3.70 12.74 -15.57
CA GLU A 54 -4.90 13.22 -16.26
C GLU A 54 -6.00 12.15 -16.38
N GLU A 55 -5.60 10.86 -16.40
CA GLU A 55 -6.47 9.72 -16.58
C GLU A 55 -6.34 8.74 -15.42
N PHE A 56 -7.48 8.24 -14.93
CA PHE A 56 -7.54 7.25 -13.87
C PHE A 56 -7.99 5.89 -14.42
N TYR A 57 -7.32 4.83 -13.96
CA TYR A 57 -7.73 3.46 -14.24
C TYR A 57 -8.02 2.74 -12.94
N SER A 58 -9.12 1.97 -12.92
CA SER A 58 -9.53 1.20 -11.75
C SER A 58 -9.57 -0.29 -12.07
N ILE A 59 -9.15 -1.11 -11.11
CA ILE A 59 -9.29 -2.56 -11.16
C ILE A 59 -10.37 -2.97 -10.17
N HIS A 60 -11.50 -3.47 -10.67
CA HIS A 60 -12.59 -3.98 -9.83
C HIS A 60 -13.00 -5.38 -10.29
N LEU A 61 -13.03 -6.34 -9.36
CA LEU A 61 -13.38 -7.74 -9.62
C LEU A 61 -12.58 -8.40 -10.77
N GLY A 62 -11.31 -8.00 -10.93
CA GLY A 62 -10.44 -8.49 -12.01
C GLY A 62 -10.68 -7.82 -13.37
N ILE A 63 -11.51 -6.79 -13.43
CA ILE A 63 -11.77 -6.00 -14.65
C ILE A 63 -10.99 -4.68 -14.52
N PHE A 64 -10.06 -4.45 -15.46
CA PHE A 64 -9.37 -3.18 -15.64
C PHE A 64 -10.22 -2.29 -16.55
N ALA A 65 -10.66 -1.15 -16.03
CA ALA A 65 -11.47 -0.19 -16.77
C ALA A 65 -11.04 1.25 -16.48
N GLU A 66 -11.12 2.08 -17.51
CA GLU A 66 -10.95 3.53 -17.40
C GLU A 66 -12.01 4.09 -16.46
N PHE A 67 -11.57 4.86 -15.46
CA PHE A 67 -12.43 5.55 -14.53
C PHE A 67 -12.57 7.01 -14.97
N LYS A 68 -13.72 7.34 -15.55
CA LYS A 68 -14.05 8.70 -15.99
C LYS A 68 -14.60 9.54 -14.83
N GLY A 69 -13.73 9.85 -13.88
CA GLY A 69 -14.04 10.67 -12.72
C GLY A 69 -12.77 11.09 -11.99
N ASP A 70 -12.89 12.04 -11.07
CA ASP A 70 -11.77 12.42 -10.21
C ASP A 70 -11.61 11.45 -9.03
N LEU A 71 -10.59 11.67 -8.20
CA LEU A 71 -10.34 10.83 -7.03
C LEU A 71 -11.50 10.90 -6.01
N GLN A 72 -12.26 11.99 -5.99
CA GLN A 72 -13.42 12.20 -5.11
C GLN A 72 -14.64 11.40 -5.60
N ASP A 73 -14.84 11.33 -6.92
CA ASP A 73 -15.85 10.50 -7.57
C ASP A 73 -15.57 9.01 -7.34
N TYR A 74 -14.30 8.61 -7.31
CA TYR A 74 -13.92 7.25 -6.97
C TYR A 74 -14.31 6.86 -5.53
N GLU A 75 -14.14 7.77 -4.55
CA GLU A 75 -14.62 7.56 -3.18
C GLU A 75 -16.14 7.45 -3.11
N ASN A 76 -16.84 8.35 -3.80
CA ASN A 76 -18.29 8.36 -3.85
C ASN A 76 -18.84 7.08 -4.49
N TRP A 77 -18.17 6.59 -5.53
CA TRP A 77 -18.48 5.34 -6.20
C TRP A 77 -18.23 4.12 -5.28
N LEU A 78 -17.11 4.07 -4.57
CA LEU A 78 -16.83 3.03 -3.56
C LEU A 78 -17.87 3.03 -2.42
N ALA A 79 -18.23 4.22 -1.93
CA ALA A 79 -19.25 4.40 -0.91
C ALA A 79 -20.64 3.97 -1.39
N GLN A 80 -21.00 4.26 -2.65
CA GLN A 80 -22.25 3.78 -3.25
C GLN A 80 -22.26 2.28 -3.50
N GLN A 81 -21.15 1.69 -3.94
CA GLN A 81 -20.97 0.25 -4.12
C GLN A 81 -21.17 -0.54 -2.82
N SER A 82 -20.65 -0.04 -1.69
CA SER A 82 -20.89 -0.65 -0.37
C SER A 82 -22.37 -0.61 0.05
N LYS A 83 -23.08 0.48 -0.31
CA LYS A 83 -24.53 0.63 -0.11
C LYS A 83 -25.37 -0.23 -1.07
N LEU A 84 -24.94 -0.39 -2.32
CA LEU A 84 -25.58 -1.26 -3.30
C LEU A 84 -25.44 -2.74 -2.93
N ASN A 85 -24.24 -3.17 -2.48
CA ASN A 85 -24.02 -4.53 -2.00
C ASN A 85 -24.82 -4.85 -0.72
N SER A 86 -25.17 -3.86 0.11
CA SER A 86 -26.07 -4.07 1.26
C SER A 86 -27.55 -4.01 0.89
N LYS A 87 -27.94 -3.26 -0.15
CA LYS A 87 -29.32 -3.24 -0.70
C LYS A 87 -29.66 -4.49 -1.52
N TYR A 88 -28.70 -5.10 -2.22
CA TYR A 88 -28.91 -6.34 -2.98
C TYR A 88 -29.25 -7.57 -2.12
N TYR A 89 -29.11 -7.46 -0.78
CA TYR A 89 -29.50 -8.49 0.18
C TYR A 89 -30.85 -8.24 0.87
N ARG A 90 -31.60 -7.22 0.47
CA ARG A 90 -32.95 -6.95 1.01
C ARG A 90 -33.93 -6.65 -0.11
N GLU A 91 -34.46 -7.70 -0.74
CA GLU A 91 -35.81 -7.66 -1.29
C GLU A 91 -36.60 -8.95 -0.96
N PRO A 92 -37.94 -8.84 -0.83
CA PRO A 92 -38.79 -9.81 -0.15
C PRO A 92 -39.30 -10.92 -1.07
N GLU A 93 -39.76 -11.98 -0.42
CA GLU A 93 -40.17 -13.28 -0.95
C GLU A 93 -41.10 -13.27 -2.19
N LYS A 94 -40.85 -14.19 -3.13
CA LYS A 94 -41.86 -15.11 -3.67
C LYS A 94 -41.23 -16.41 -4.26
N PRO A 95 -41.89 -17.58 -4.15
CA PRO A 95 -41.24 -18.89 -4.28
C PRO A 95 -41.59 -19.62 -5.59
N ALA A 96 -40.64 -20.32 -6.24
CA ALA A 96 -40.91 -21.52 -7.09
C ALA A 96 -39.71 -22.16 -7.84
N LEU A 97 -38.44 -21.74 -7.68
CA LEU A 97 -37.29 -22.36 -8.41
C LEU A 97 -36.26 -23.09 -7.50
N ALA A 98 -36.71 -23.53 -6.33
CA ALA A 98 -35.85 -23.86 -5.19
C ALA A 98 -35.06 -25.17 -5.27
N SER A 99 -35.14 -26.01 -6.31
CA SER A 99 -34.42 -27.30 -6.29
C SER A 99 -33.08 -27.30 -7.03
N LYS A 100 -32.91 -26.54 -8.12
CA LYS A 100 -31.64 -26.52 -8.90
C LYS A 100 -30.66 -25.42 -8.48
N LEU A 101 -31.15 -24.25 -8.05
CA LEU A 101 -30.31 -23.13 -7.57
C LEU A 101 -29.77 -23.34 -6.13
N ARG A 102 -30.34 -24.26 -5.35
CA ARG A 102 -29.94 -24.47 -3.94
C ARG A 102 -28.61 -25.21 -3.78
N LEU A 103 -28.22 -26.05 -4.74
CA LEU A 103 -26.92 -26.71 -4.75
C LEU A 103 -25.80 -25.71 -5.07
N ASP A 104 -25.97 -24.96 -6.15
CA ASP A 104 -25.03 -23.96 -6.65
C ASP A 104 -24.78 -22.80 -5.64
N LYS A 105 -25.83 -22.34 -4.96
CA LYS A 105 -25.74 -21.26 -3.95
C LYS A 105 -25.10 -21.71 -2.62
N LYS A 106 -25.15 -23.01 -2.31
CA LYS A 106 -24.51 -23.58 -1.11
C LYS A 106 -23.02 -23.82 -1.37
N GLU A 107 -22.67 -24.30 -2.56
CA GLU A 107 -21.27 -24.44 -3.01
C GLU A 107 -20.60 -23.07 -3.15
N GLN A 108 -21.24 -22.07 -3.76
CA GLN A 108 -20.70 -20.70 -3.81
C GLN A 108 -20.49 -20.06 -2.43
N ARG A 109 -21.40 -20.31 -1.47
CA ARG A 109 -21.24 -19.84 -0.09
C ARG A 109 -20.11 -20.57 0.63
N GLN A 110 -19.94 -21.87 0.41
CA GLN A 110 -18.84 -22.64 0.98
C GLN A 110 -17.49 -22.24 0.39
N LEU A 111 -17.39 -22.04 -0.92
CA LEU A 111 -16.20 -21.55 -1.61
C LEU A 111 -15.82 -20.13 -1.17
N GLY A 112 -16.82 -19.23 -1.02
CA GLY A 112 -16.62 -17.88 -0.52
C GLY A 112 -16.21 -17.82 0.95
N ALA A 113 -16.77 -18.68 1.79
CA ALA A 113 -16.38 -18.81 3.20
C ALA A 113 -14.96 -19.37 3.34
N ALA A 114 -14.62 -20.43 2.60
CA ALA A 114 -13.29 -21.03 2.61
C ALA A 114 -12.21 -20.08 2.08
N LYS A 115 -12.50 -19.25 1.06
CA LYS A 115 -11.57 -18.19 0.61
C LYS A 115 -11.39 -17.12 1.69
N ARG A 116 -12.46 -16.67 2.34
CA ARG A 116 -12.37 -15.65 3.41
C ARG A 116 -11.61 -16.16 4.64
N GLU A 117 -11.76 -17.44 4.98
CA GLU A 117 -11.08 -18.07 6.11
C GLU A 117 -9.56 -18.17 5.89
N LYS A 118 -9.12 -18.31 4.63
CA LYS A 118 -7.68 -18.28 4.27
C LYS A 118 -7.11 -16.87 4.16
N VAL A 119 -7.89 -15.92 3.65
CA VAL A 119 -7.45 -14.53 3.42
C VAL A 119 -7.45 -13.68 4.70
N ALA A 120 -8.40 -13.89 5.61
CA ALA A 120 -8.52 -13.12 6.85
C ALA A 120 -7.28 -13.19 7.77
N PRO A 121 -6.68 -14.36 8.07
CA PRO A 121 -5.48 -14.43 8.90
C PRO A 121 -4.27 -13.79 8.23
N LEU A 122 -4.11 -13.97 6.91
CA LEU A 122 -3.02 -13.37 6.14
C LEU A 122 -3.12 -11.83 6.13
N LYS A 123 -4.30 -11.26 5.89
CA LYS A 123 -4.51 -9.80 5.99
C LYS A 123 -4.27 -9.23 7.39
N LYS A 124 -4.59 -10.02 8.43
CA LYS A 124 -4.29 -9.61 9.81
C LYS A 124 -2.78 -9.62 10.07
N LEU A 125 -2.09 -10.62 9.54
CA LEU A 125 -0.64 -10.74 9.65
C LEU A 125 0.07 -9.63 8.87
N GLU A 126 -0.33 -9.36 7.62
CA GLU A 126 0.14 -8.24 6.79
C GLU A 126 0.09 -6.91 7.56
N ARG A 127 -1.08 -6.54 8.09
CA ARG A 127 -1.24 -5.32 8.91
C ARG A 127 -0.37 -5.29 10.16
N SER A 128 -0.14 -6.45 10.79
CA SER A 128 0.71 -6.51 11.98
C SER A 128 2.19 -6.34 11.65
N LEU A 129 2.62 -6.83 10.49
CA LEU A 129 3.97 -6.67 9.97
C LEU A 129 4.21 -5.24 9.50
N GLU A 130 3.26 -4.61 8.80
CA GLU A 130 3.30 -3.17 8.46
C GLU A 130 3.48 -2.32 9.71
N ALA A 131 2.65 -2.53 10.74
CA ALA A 131 2.77 -1.81 11.99
C ALA A 131 4.09 -2.08 12.73
N ALA A 132 4.77 -3.21 12.48
CA ALA A 132 6.09 -3.49 13.03
C ALA A 132 7.19 -2.78 12.25
N ILE A 133 7.10 -2.77 10.90
CA ILE A 133 7.98 -2.03 9.99
C ILE A 133 7.96 -0.54 10.35
N ASP A 134 6.77 0.07 10.45
CA ASP A 134 6.61 1.48 10.79
C ASP A 134 7.28 1.82 12.14
N ARG A 135 7.08 0.96 13.14
CA ARG A 135 7.69 1.14 14.47
C ARG A 135 9.22 1.06 14.40
N SER A 136 9.76 0.07 13.72
CA SER A 136 11.21 -0.08 13.56
C SER A 136 11.82 1.08 12.78
N GLN A 137 11.14 1.59 11.75
CA GLN A 137 11.58 2.77 11.00
C GLN A 137 11.59 4.04 11.86
N ILE A 138 10.54 4.27 12.66
CA ILE A 138 10.48 5.41 13.60
C ILE A 138 11.64 5.35 14.61
N GLU A 139 11.92 4.18 15.20
CA GLU A 139 13.02 4.02 16.13
C GLU A 139 14.38 4.20 15.45
N LEU A 140 14.53 3.70 14.23
CA LEU A 140 15.73 3.91 13.43
C LEU A 140 15.98 5.40 13.16
N GLN A 141 14.94 6.13 12.75
CA GLN A 141 15.01 7.56 12.50
C GLN A 141 15.38 8.34 13.78
N ARG A 142 14.86 7.92 14.94
CA ARG A 142 15.22 8.50 16.24
C ARG A 142 16.70 8.31 16.55
N ILE A 143 17.26 7.13 16.27
CA ILE A 143 18.69 6.84 16.47
C ILE A 143 19.55 7.63 15.48
N GLU A 144 19.17 7.66 14.21
CA GLU A 144 19.89 8.39 13.15
C GLU A 144 19.90 9.90 13.41
N SER A 145 18.80 10.44 13.94
CA SER A 145 18.75 11.84 14.39
C SER A 145 19.76 12.12 15.51
N LYS A 146 19.93 11.20 16.46
CA LYS A 146 20.95 11.32 17.53
C LYS A 146 22.37 11.18 16.99
N LEU A 147 22.57 10.34 15.98
CA LEU A 147 23.88 10.16 15.32
C LEU A 147 24.29 11.37 14.45
N THR A 148 23.34 12.24 14.11
CA THR A 148 23.60 13.46 13.34
C THR A 148 24.20 14.58 14.20
N ASP A 149 24.07 14.49 15.53
CA ASP A 149 24.64 15.46 16.47
C ASP A 149 26.16 15.30 16.55
N GLU A 150 26.91 16.37 16.25
CA GLU A 150 28.38 16.37 16.28
C GLU A 150 28.93 16.02 17.67
N SER A 151 28.15 16.30 18.74
CA SER A 151 28.55 15.99 20.10
C SER A 151 28.66 14.49 20.41
N ILE A 152 28.00 13.63 19.62
CA ILE A 152 28.04 12.18 19.81
C ILE A 152 29.43 11.58 19.52
N TYR A 153 30.25 12.29 18.74
CA TYR A 153 31.58 11.84 18.33
C TYR A 153 32.70 12.26 19.27
N TYR A 154 32.40 13.05 20.32
CA TYR A 154 33.37 13.37 21.36
C TYR A 154 33.77 12.12 22.16
N GLU A 155 35.01 12.08 22.65
CA GLU A 155 35.54 10.92 23.39
C GLU A 155 34.68 10.55 24.61
N GLU A 156 34.07 11.55 25.24
CA GLU A 156 33.16 11.40 26.39
C GLU A 156 31.92 10.55 26.05
N ASN A 157 31.47 10.57 24.80
CA ASN A 157 30.27 9.90 24.32
C ASN A 157 30.56 8.58 23.57
N LYS A 158 31.81 8.14 23.51
CA LYS A 158 32.24 6.95 22.72
C LYS A 158 31.51 5.66 23.11
N ALA A 159 31.19 5.48 24.39
CA ALA A 159 30.41 4.33 24.86
C ALA A 159 28.95 4.38 24.37
N PHE A 160 28.34 5.56 24.45
CA PHE A 160 26.97 5.79 23.99
C PHE A 160 26.86 5.71 22.45
N LEU A 161 27.84 6.23 21.72
CA LEU A 161 27.95 6.07 20.26
C LEU A 161 27.99 4.59 19.84
N ARG A 162 28.81 3.77 20.52
CA ARG A 162 28.87 2.33 20.25
C ARG A 162 27.54 1.63 20.50
N GLN A 163 26.83 2.03 21.56
CA GLN A 163 25.50 1.51 21.86
C GLN A 163 24.50 1.87 20.76
N LEU A 164 24.46 3.13 20.32
CA LEU A 164 23.59 3.57 19.24
C LEU A 164 23.87 2.86 17.91
N LEU A 165 25.15 2.64 17.57
CA LEU A 165 25.53 1.89 16.35
C LEU A 165 25.11 0.42 16.41
N LEU A 166 25.22 -0.23 17.57
CA LEU A 166 24.73 -1.59 17.78
C LEU A 166 23.20 -1.66 17.66
N GLU A 167 22.50 -0.73 18.33
CA GLU A 167 21.04 -0.65 18.29
C GLU A 167 20.53 -0.38 16.87
N GLN A 168 21.19 0.52 16.13
CA GLN A 168 20.92 0.77 14.71
C GLN A 168 21.10 -0.49 13.85
N GLY A 169 22.19 -1.24 14.06
CA GLY A 169 22.46 -2.47 13.31
C GLY A 169 21.42 -3.56 13.57
N LEU A 170 21.02 -3.73 14.83
CA LEU A 170 19.97 -4.69 15.20
C LEU A 170 18.62 -4.32 14.61
N LEU A 171 18.21 -3.05 14.73
CA LEU A 171 16.95 -2.55 14.15
C LEU A 171 16.93 -2.68 12.62
N LYS A 172 18.05 -2.42 11.92
CA LYS A 172 18.15 -2.65 10.48
C LYS A 172 17.97 -4.12 10.11
N THR A 173 18.53 -5.02 10.90
CA THR A 173 18.39 -6.47 10.67
C THR A 173 16.95 -6.93 10.91
N GLU A 174 16.35 -6.50 12.01
CA GLU A 174 14.95 -6.81 12.35
C GLU A 174 13.97 -6.23 11.33
N LEU A 175 14.24 -5.02 10.83
CA LEU A 175 13.46 -4.38 9.78
C LEU A 175 13.49 -5.23 8.50
N LEU A 176 14.68 -5.62 8.03
CA LEU A 176 14.84 -6.47 6.84
C LEU A 176 14.09 -7.80 6.98
N GLU A 177 14.22 -8.48 8.13
CA GLU A 177 13.50 -9.74 8.38
C GLU A 177 11.97 -9.56 8.41
N THR A 178 11.50 -8.41 8.90
CA THR A 178 10.07 -8.11 8.98
C THR A 178 9.52 -7.76 7.60
N GLU A 179 10.29 -7.02 6.79
CA GLU A 179 9.98 -6.71 5.39
C GLU A 179 9.93 -7.98 4.53
N GLU A 180 10.87 -8.91 4.71
CA GLU A 180 10.87 -10.20 4.00
C GLU A 180 9.61 -11.01 4.32
N LYS A 181 9.24 -11.09 5.61
CA LYS A 181 7.99 -11.76 6.04
C LYS A 181 6.75 -11.06 5.49
N TRP A 182 6.75 -9.73 5.44
CA TRP A 182 5.63 -8.97 4.87
C TRP A 182 5.49 -9.27 3.37
N LEU A 183 6.59 -9.32 2.63
CA LEU A 183 6.62 -9.66 1.22
C LEU A 183 6.09 -11.08 0.96
N GLU A 184 6.48 -12.06 1.76
CA GLU A 184 5.97 -13.43 1.66
C GLU A 184 4.45 -13.50 1.88
N VAL A 185 3.94 -12.79 2.90
CA VAL A 185 2.50 -12.75 3.21
C VAL A 185 1.72 -12.05 2.10
N HIS A 186 2.28 -10.97 1.56
CA HIS A 186 1.68 -10.24 0.45
C HIS A 186 1.64 -11.09 -0.83
N GLU A 187 2.71 -11.84 -1.14
CA GLU A 187 2.73 -12.77 -2.27
C GLU A 187 1.70 -13.89 -2.10
N GLN A 188 1.55 -14.44 -0.88
CA GLN A 188 0.52 -15.43 -0.57
C GLN A 188 -0.90 -14.88 -0.79
N LEU A 189 -1.15 -13.63 -0.40
CA LEU A 189 -2.43 -12.96 -0.63
C LEU A 189 -2.71 -12.76 -2.13
N SER A 190 -1.70 -12.40 -2.93
CA SER A 190 -1.84 -12.23 -4.37
C SER A 190 -2.15 -13.53 -5.11
N ARG A 191 -1.81 -14.70 -4.55
CA ARG A 191 -2.02 -16.02 -5.15
C ARG A 191 -3.42 -16.63 -4.88
N ILE A 192 -4.26 -16.03 -4.05
CA ILE A 192 -5.57 -16.57 -3.57
C ILE A 192 -6.79 -15.92 -4.25
#